data_AF-A0A7C4YL87-F1
#
_entry.id   AF-A0A7C4YL87-F1
#
_cell.length_a   1.000
_cell.length_b   1.000
_cell.length_c   1.000
_cell.angle_alpha   90.00
_cell.angle_beta   90.00
_cell.angle_gamma   90.00
#
_symmetry.space_group_name_H-M   'P 1'
#
loop_
_entity.id
_entity.type
_entity.pdbx_description
1 polymer ?
#
loop_
_entity_poly.entity_id
_entity_poly.type
_entity_poly.pdbx_seq_one_letter_code
_entity_poly.pdbx_strand_id
1 'polypeptide(L)'
;MSEEDFFQELLDEASGDSAARFLFADWLAERGDWRTSGYQWMAMHGKHPEEKPSPTGTTWDWWSTVLPSDPNRHNSEYLEPIVFELLEGYAYHSDWKTGSAYREFFTREAAEEELIRALYYHFHQTRR
;
A
#
# COMPACT_ATOMS: atom_id res chain seq x y z
N MET A 1 -17.57 3.92 -18.25
CA MET A 1 -16.36 4.28 -17.50
C MET A 1 -16.74 5.39 -16.56
N SER A 2 -16.71 5.10 -15.27
CA SER A 2 -16.88 6.10 -14.21
C SER A 2 -15.61 6.96 -14.12
N GLU A 3 -15.69 8.10 -13.42
CA GLU A 3 -14.47 8.88 -13.12
C GLU A 3 -13.51 8.11 -12.21
N GLU A 4 -14.03 7.26 -11.32
CA GLU A 4 -13.20 6.38 -10.49
C GLU A 4 -12.44 5.37 -11.35
N ASP A 5 -13.10 4.75 -12.33
CA ASP A 5 -12.47 3.81 -13.27
C ASP A 5 -11.30 4.49 -13.98
N PHE A 6 -11.43 5.77 -14.37
CA PHE A 6 -10.35 6.53 -15.00
C PHE A 6 -9.12 6.68 -14.08
N PHE A 7 -9.31 6.98 -12.80
CA PHE A 7 -8.19 7.08 -11.85
C PHE A 7 -7.57 5.72 -11.56
N GLN A 8 -8.39 4.67 -11.44
CA GLN A 8 -7.89 3.31 -11.20
C GLN A 8 -7.08 2.81 -12.40
N GLU A 9 -7.54 3.04 -13.63
CA GLU A 9 -6.80 2.71 -14.85
C GLU A 9 -5.47 3.47 -14.94
N LEU A 10 -5.45 4.77 -14.60
CA LEU A 10 -4.22 5.57 -14.56
C LEU A 10 -3.19 4.99 -13.57
N LEU A 11 -3.66 4.53 -12.40
CA LEU A 11 -2.82 3.89 -11.38
C LEU A 11 -2.42 2.45 -11.74
N ASP A 12 -3.21 1.74 -12.54
CA ASP A 12 -2.83 0.43 -13.07
C ASP A 12 -1.73 0.56 -14.15
N GLU A 13 -1.78 1.60 -14.98
CA GLU A 13 -0.73 1.89 -15.98
C GLU A 13 0.59 2.33 -15.33
N ALA A 14 0.51 3.10 -14.24
CA ALA A 14 1.67 3.65 -13.55
C ALA A 14 1.48 3.68 -12.03
N SER A 15 1.59 2.51 -11.38
CA SER A 15 1.38 2.37 -9.94
C SER A 15 2.32 3.23 -9.08
N GLY A 16 3.50 3.58 -9.58
CA GLY A 16 4.44 4.50 -8.92
C GLY A 16 4.09 6.00 -9.05
N ASP A 17 3.07 6.37 -9.84
CA ASP A 17 2.75 7.77 -10.10
C ASP A 17 2.09 8.44 -8.88
N SER A 18 2.92 9.13 -8.09
CA SER A 18 2.48 9.85 -6.90
C SER A 18 1.60 11.06 -7.23
N ALA A 19 1.73 11.64 -8.43
CA ALA A 19 0.90 12.78 -8.84
C ALA A 19 -0.51 12.30 -9.22
N ALA A 20 -0.61 11.20 -9.98
CA ALA A 20 -1.89 10.54 -10.26
C ALA A 20 -2.60 10.15 -8.94
N ARG A 21 -1.84 9.59 -8.00
CA ARG A 21 -2.35 9.21 -6.68
C ARG A 21 -2.85 10.41 -5.87
N PHE A 22 -2.14 11.53 -5.92
CA PHE A 22 -2.56 12.77 -5.25
C PHE A 22 -3.85 13.33 -5.86
N LEU A 23 -3.98 13.35 -7.19
CA LEU A 23 -5.20 13.77 -7.88
C LEU A 23 -6.40 12.88 -7.55
N PHE A 24 -6.18 11.56 -7.45
CA PHE A 24 -7.24 10.64 -7.06
C PHE A 24 -7.67 10.89 -5.60
N ALA A 25 -6.73 11.13 -4.70
CA ALA A 25 -7.00 11.54 -3.33
C ALA A 25 -7.86 12.82 -3.26
N ASP A 26 -7.55 13.85 -4.05
CA ASP A 26 -8.34 15.08 -4.09
C ASP A 26 -9.77 14.82 -4.62
N TRP A 27 -9.91 13.99 -5.67
CA TRP A 27 -11.20 13.59 -6.20
C TRP A 27 -12.06 12.82 -5.17
N LEU A 28 -11.43 11.93 -4.38
CA LEU A 28 -12.06 11.22 -3.26
C LEU A 28 -12.48 12.19 -2.15
N ALA A 29 -11.66 13.19 -1.86
CA ALA A 29 -11.92 14.20 -0.83
C ALA A 29 -13.18 15.01 -1.12
N GLU A 30 -13.37 15.44 -2.38
CA GLU A 30 -14.57 16.15 -2.84
C GLU A 30 -15.87 15.35 -2.61
N ARG A 31 -15.76 14.03 -2.54
CA ARG A 31 -16.87 13.09 -2.32
C ARG A 31 -17.01 12.65 -0.86
N GLY A 32 -16.10 13.09 0.02
CA GLY A 32 -16.08 12.70 1.43
C GLY A 32 -15.71 11.22 1.64
N ASP A 33 -14.99 10.61 0.70
CA ASP A 33 -14.59 9.21 0.81
C ASP A 33 -13.46 9.04 1.84
N TRP A 34 -13.60 8.04 2.72
CA TRP A 34 -12.64 7.75 3.79
C TRP A 34 -11.25 7.34 3.25
N ARG A 35 -11.19 6.80 2.02
CA ARG A 35 -9.95 6.38 1.35
C ARG A 35 -8.99 7.54 1.09
N THR A 36 -9.51 8.77 1.04
CA THR A 36 -8.75 10.01 0.83
C THR A 36 -7.46 10.05 1.63
N SER A 37 -7.55 9.83 2.95
CA SER A 37 -6.39 10.01 3.85
C SER A 37 -5.27 9.03 3.54
N GLY A 38 -5.59 7.79 3.16
CA GLY A 38 -4.59 6.80 2.84
C GLY A 38 -3.96 7.02 1.45
N TYR A 39 -4.74 7.44 0.45
CA TYR A 39 -4.19 7.84 -0.84
C TYR A 39 -3.28 9.07 -0.75
N GLN A 40 -3.64 10.06 0.07
CA GLN A 40 -2.78 11.21 0.37
C GLN A 40 -1.49 10.78 1.07
N TRP A 41 -1.59 9.91 2.08
CA TRP A 41 -0.41 9.38 2.77
C TRP A 41 0.52 8.66 1.80
N MET A 42 -0.01 7.80 0.93
CA MET A 42 0.78 7.08 -0.05
C MET A 42 1.46 8.03 -1.04
N ALA A 43 0.73 9.01 -1.59
CA ALA A 43 1.29 10.01 -2.50
C ALA A 43 2.42 10.84 -1.84
N MET A 44 2.21 11.29 -0.60
CA MET A 44 3.20 12.07 0.15
C MET A 44 4.48 11.30 0.46
N HIS A 45 4.39 9.99 0.67
CA HIS A 45 5.53 9.14 1.02
C HIS A 45 6.10 8.40 -0.18
N GLY A 46 5.57 8.60 -1.39
CA GLY A 46 5.98 7.88 -2.60
C GLY A 46 5.73 6.37 -2.50
N LYS A 47 4.66 5.97 -1.81
CA LYS A 47 4.34 4.57 -1.53
C LYS A 47 3.37 4.02 -2.57
N HIS A 48 3.65 2.80 -3.01
CA HIS A 48 2.78 2.00 -3.85
C HIS A 48 3.09 0.52 -3.62
N PRO A 49 2.13 -0.39 -3.85
CA PRO A 49 2.43 -1.82 -3.81
C PRO A 49 3.40 -2.17 -4.95
N GLU A 50 4.30 -3.11 -4.71
CA GLU A 50 5.23 -3.60 -5.72
C GLU A 50 4.56 -4.64 -6.61
N GLU A 51 4.64 -4.45 -7.92
CA GLU A 51 4.20 -5.44 -8.89
C GLU A 51 5.21 -6.62 -8.91
N LYS A 52 4.71 -7.85 -8.76
CA LYS A 52 5.51 -9.07 -8.84
C LYS A 52 4.91 -10.06 -9.84
N PRO A 53 5.71 -10.56 -10.80
CA PRO A 53 5.29 -11.70 -11.63
C PRO A 53 5.18 -12.96 -10.77
N SER A 54 4.03 -13.63 -10.83
CA SER A 54 3.79 -14.95 -10.19
C SER A 54 3.31 -15.98 -11.23
N PRO A 55 3.50 -17.29 -11.01
CA PRO A 55 3.03 -18.33 -11.93
C PRO A 55 1.53 -18.30 -12.23
N THR A 56 0.72 -17.71 -11.35
CA THR A 56 -0.74 -17.61 -11.49
C THR A 56 -1.23 -16.25 -11.99
N GLY A 57 -0.31 -15.33 -12.33
CA GLY A 57 -0.62 -13.97 -12.73
C GLY A 57 0.26 -12.96 -12.00
N THR A 58 0.05 -11.68 -12.26
CA THR A 58 0.69 -10.60 -11.50
C THR A 58 0.11 -10.52 -10.09
N THR A 59 0.96 -10.43 -9.08
CA THR A 59 0.61 -10.13 -7.69
C THR A 59 1.16 -8.77 -7.28
N TRP A 60 0.64 -8.25 -6.18
CA TRP A 60 0.95 -6.92 -5.67
C TRP A 60 1.32 -7.03 -4.21
N ASP A 61 2.49 -6.52 -3.84
CA ASP A 61 3.06 -6.81 -2.52
C ASP A 61 3.39 -5.55 -1.75
N TRP A 62 3.07 -5.56 -0.45
CA TRP A 62 3.64 -4.63 0.52
C TRP A 62 4.78 -5.29 1.25
N TRP A 63 5.88 -4.56 1.41
CA TRP A 63 7.08 -5.03 2.09
C TRP A 63 7.26 -4.32 3.44
N SER A 64 7.81 -5.03 4.42
CA SER A 64 8.23 -4.48 5.70
C SER A 64 9.58 -5.00 6.12
N THR A 65 10.29 -4.15 6.88
CA THR A 65 11.51 -4.55 7.58
C THR A 65 11.15 -5.01 8.98
N VAL A 66 11.04 -6.31 9.14
CA VAL A 66 10.74 -6.90 10.46
C VAL A 66 11.97 -6.95 11.36
N LEU A 67 13.20 -6.82 10.82
CA LEU A 67 14.43 -6.98 11.60
C LEU A 67 15.28 -5.70 11.72
N PRO A 68 15.74 -5.34 12.94
CA PRO A 68 16.65 -4.20 13.17
C PRO A 68 17.97 -4.26 12.39
N SER A 69 18.37 -5.46 11.96
CA SER A 69 19.60 -5.73 11.22
C SER A 69 19.46 -5.67 9.70
N ASP A 70 18.25 -5.43 9.18
CA ASP A 70 18.05 -5.30 7.74
C ASP A 70 18.82 -4.05 7.23
N PRO A 71 19.81 -4.22 6.33
CA PRO A 71 20.54 -3.08 5.75
C PRO A 71 19.63 -2.13 4.97
N ASN A 72 18.46 -2.62 4.53
CA ASN A 72 17.46 -1.87 3.80
C ASN A 72 16.37 -1.28 4.72
N ARG A 73 16.51 -1.32 6.05
CA ARG A 73 15.51 -0.75 7.00
C ARG A 73 15.16 0.73 6.80
N HIS A 74 16.00 1.46 6.08
CA HIS A 74 15.79 2.87 5.72
C HIS A 74 15.22 3.05 4.31
N ASN A 75 14.91 1.97 3.60
CA ASN A 75 14.27 2.03 2.31
C ASN A 75 12.86 2.60 2.50
N SER A 76 12.63 3.75 1.87
CA SER A 76 11.35 4.44 1.85
C SER A 76 10.24 3.63 1.20
N GLU A 77 10.52 2.48 0.61
CA GLU A 77 9.53 1.54 0.08
C GLU A 77 8.88 0.69 1.18
N TYR A 78 9.57 0.46 2.31
CA TYR A 78 9.08 -0.43 3.37
C TYR A 78 8.10 0.20 4.36
N LEU A 79 7.05 -0.54 4.69
CA LEU A 79 6.08 -0.16 5.70
C LEU A 79 6.65 -0.34 7.11
N GLU A 80 6.25 0.57 8.00
CA GLU A 80 6.52 0.42 9.42
C GLU A 80 5.92 -0.91 9.94
N PRO A 81 6.63 -1.64 10.81
CA PRO A 81 6.17 -2.96 11.28
C PRO A 81 4.75 -2.93 11.85
N ILE A 82 4.40 -1.89 12.61
CA ILE A 82 3.06 -1.78 13.22
C ILE A 82 1.94 -1.60 12.18
N VAL A 83 2.20 -0.93 11.06
CA VAL A 83 1.24 -0.78 9.97
C VAL A 83 1.17 -2.08 9.17
N PHE A 84 2.31 -2.72 8.93
CA PHE A 84 2.40 -3.96 8.19
C PHE A 84 1.69 -5.14 8.88
N GLU A 85 1.80 -5.25 10.21
CA GLU A 85 1.10 -6.28 10.99
C GLU A 85 -0.44 -6.17 10.92
N LEU A 86 -0.97 -5.00 10.52
CA LEU A 86 -2.40 -4.77 10.35
C LEU A 86 -2.92 -5.15 8.95
N LEU A 87 -2.05 -5.52 8.02
CA LEU A 87 -2.45 -5.89 6.65
C LEU A 87 -3.05 -7.29 6.59
N GLU A 88 -4.24 -7.41 5.99
CA GLU A 88 -4.90 -8.70 5.73
C GLU A 88 -4.74 -9.12 4.26
N GLY A 89 -3.51 -9.48 3.87
CA GLY A 89 -3.22 -10.05 2.55
C GLY A 89 -3.64 -11.52 2.40
N TYR A 90 -3.79 -12.00 1.17
CA TYR A 90 -4.14 -13.42 0.92
C TYR A 90 -2.98 -14.36 1.25
N ALA A 91 -1.74 -13.85 1.21
CA ALA A 91 -0.55 -14.57 1.60
C ALA A 91 0.36 -13.73 2.49
N TYR A 92 1.10 -14.43 3.36
CA TYR A 92 2.14 -13.88 4.22
C TYR A 92 3.42 -14.65 4.02
N HIS A 93 4.49 -13.92 3.72
CA HIS A 93 5.80 -14.48 3.56
C HIS A 93 6.78 -13.76 4.46
N SER A 94 7.61 -14.51 5.16
CA SER A 94 8.70 -13.96 5.96
C SER A 94 9.93 -14.85 5.83
N ASP A 95 11.07 -14.23 5.60
CA ASP A 95 12.36 -14.92 5.65
C ASP A 95 13.24 -14.24 6.70
N TRP A 96 13.44 -14.98 7.79
CA TRP A 96 14.28 -14.57 8.92
C TRP A 96 15.76 -14.47 8.56
N LYS A 97 16.21 -15.05 7.43
CA LYS A 97 17.59 -14.93 6.94
C LYS A 97 17.82 -13.62 6.20
N THR A 98 16.83 -13.15 5.45
CA THR A 98 16.91 -11.87 4.71
C THR A 98 16.38 -10.70 5.51
N GLY A 99 15.60 -10.95 6.57
CA GLY A 99 15.01 -9.93 7.43
C GLY A 99 13.84 -9.18 6.81
N SER A 100 13.27 -9.73 5.74
CA SER A 100 12.15 -9.18 5.01
C SER A 100 10.86 -9.95 5.30
N ALA A 101 9.76 -9.22 5.38
CA ALA A 101 8.42 -9.78 5.34
C ALA A 101 7.59 -9.04 4.29
N TYR A 102 6.72 -9.77 3.60
CA TYR A 102 5.80 -9.18 2.64
C TYR A 102 4.42 -9.83 2.66
N ARG A 103 3.42 -9.06 2.23
CA ARG A 103 2.01 -9.45 2.11
C ARG A 103 1.60 -9.31 0.66
N GLU A 104 1.01 -10.35 0.10
CA GLU A 104 0.60 -10.39 -1.30
C GLU A 104 -0.91 -10.15 -1.47
N PHE A 105 -1.27 -9.53 -2.58
CA PHE A 105 -2.63 -9.18 -3.00
C PHE A 105 -2.83 -9.49 -4.49
N PHE A 106 -4.06 -9.85 -4.88
CA PHE A 106 -4.37 -10.21 -6.27
C PHE A 106 -4.46 -9.00 -7.21
N THR A 107 -4.77 -7.83 -6.67
CA THR A 107 -4.88 -6.58 -7.44
C THR A 107 -4.18 -5.45 -6.70
N ARG A 108 -3.70 -4.45 -7.45
CA ARG A 108 -3.15 -3.21 -6.87
C ARG A 108 -4.18 -2.57 -5.95
N GLU A 109 -5.41 -2.42 -6.43
CA GLU A 109 -6.49 -1.80 -5.66
C GLU A 109 -6.72 -2.51 -4.31
N ALA A 110 -6.73 -3.84 -4.27
CA ALA A 110 -6.87 -4.59 -3.03
C ALA A 110 -5.69 -4.35 -2.07
N ALA A 111 -4.46 -4.30 -2.59
CA ALA A 111 -3.29 -3.98 -1.78
C ALA A 111 -3.38 -2.57 -1.18
N GLU A 112 -3.76 -1.59 -1.99
CA GLU A 112 -3.92 -0.20 -1.56
C GLU A 112 -5.05 -0.08 -0.53
N GLU A 113 -6.21 -0.67 -0.78
CA GLU A 113 -7.34 -0.62 0.15
C GLU A 113 -6.96 -1.18 1.53
N GLU A 114 -6.24 -2.30 1.57
CA GLU A 114 -5.79 -2.91 2.83
C GLU A 114 -4.77 -2.04 3.57
N LEU A 115 -3.85 -1.38 2.85
CA LEU A 115 -2.97 -0.39 3.49
C LEU A 115 -3.76 0.80 4.04
N ILE A 116 -4.75 1.31 3.30
CA ILE A 116 -5.59 2.43 3.73
C ILE A 116 -6.36 2.04 5.00
N ARG A 117 -6.90 0.82 5.07
CA ARG A 117 -7.54 0.28 6.29
C ARG A 117 -6.56 0.21 7.46
N ALA A 118 -5.37 -0.34 7.25
CA ALA A 118 -4.32 -0.43 8.26
C ALA A 118 -3.91 0.94 8.81
N LEU A 119 -3.70 1.93 7.93
CA LEU A 119 -3.40 3.31 8.32
C LEU A 119 -4.55 3.94 9.12
N TYR A 120 -5.79 3.73 8.67
CA TYR A 120 -6.97 4.21 9.37
C TYR A 120 -7.04 3.65 10.80
N TYR A 121 -6.86 2.34 10.97
CA TYR A 121 -6.82 1.72 12.30
C TYR A 121 -5.66 2.24 13.15
N HIS A 122 -4.47 2.34 12.57
CA HIS A 122 -3.27 2.80 13.28
C HIS A 122 -3.46 4.22 13.84
N PHE A 123 -4.00 5.16 13.05
CA PHE A 123 -4.16 6.55 13.48
C PHE A 123 -5.41 6.81 14.35
N HIS A 124 -6.45 5.98 14.25
CA HIS A 124 -7.71 6.18 14.99
C HIS A 124 -7.85 5.33 16.26
N GLN A 125 -7.13 4.21 16.40
CA GLN A 125 -7.17 3.41 17.63
C GLN A 125 -6.11 3.80 18.69
N THR A 126 -5.01 4.46 18.30
CA THR A 126 -3.97 4.93 19.23
C THR A 126 -4.34 6.19 20.03
N ARG A 127 -5.54 6.74 19.85
CA ARG A 127 -6.04 7.95 20.55
C ARG A 127 -6.98 7.65 21.74
N ARG A 128 -6.88 6.46 22.34
CA ARG A 128 -7.64 6.09 23.55
C ARG A 128 -6.74 5.86 24.75
#